data_AF-A0A6G1FEZ7-F1
#
_entry.id   AF-A0A6G1FEZ7-F1
#
_cell.length_a   1.000
_cell.length_b   1.000
_cell.length_c   1.000
_cell.angle_alpha   90.00
_cell.angle_beta   90.00
_cell.angle_gamma   90.00
#
_symmetry.space_group_name_H-M   'P 1'
#
loop_
_entity.id
_entity.type
_entity.pdbx_description
1 polymer ?
#
loop_
_entity_poly.entity_id
_entity_poly.type
_entity_poly.pdbx_seq_one_letter_code
_entity_poly.pdbx_strand_id
1 'polypeptide(L)'
;MVPAGRRNSALAAAVVAAAALMVSAALATSPPSTPEGPLDIAQLGAKGDGKSDSTKFILQAWKYACKATGTQKIVIPPGNYLTGALLLAGPCTSDIIIRLDGNLLGTGDLNGYKTNWIEVMHVNNFAINGHGTIDGQGPLVWSHNQCHKSYNCKILPNNRQ
;
A
#
# COMPACT_ATOMS: atom_id res chain seq x y z
N MET A 1 -38.89 -85.17 20.56
CA MET A 1 -37.84 -84.89 21.57
C MET A 1 -37.28 -83.51 21.29
N VAL A 2 -36.93 -82.77 22.35
CA VAL A 2 -36.39 -81.39 22.44
C VAL A 2 -37.47 -80.28 22.50
N PRO A 3 -37.39 -79.32 23.46
CA PRO A 3 -38.54 -78.92 24.28
C PRO A 3 -39.03 -77.47 24.08
N ALA A 4 -40.15 -77.17 24.75
CA ALA A 4 -40.62 -75.83 25.07
C ALA A 4 -39.75 -75.18 26.17
N GLY A 5 -39.59 -73.85 26.11
CA GLY A 5 -38.94 -73.05 27.16
C GLY A 5 -39.42 -71.59 27.12
N ARG A 6 -39.90 -71.10 28.27
CA ARG A 6 -40.71 -69.89 28.48
C ARG A 6 -39.86 -68.64 28.79
N ARG A 7 -40.32 -67.49 28.27
CA ARG A 7 -40.54 -66.17 28.90
C ARG A 7 -39.49 -65.49 29.81
N ASN A 8 -39.30 -64.19 29.48
CA ASN A 8 -39.29 -62.98 30.32
C ASN A 8 -37.96 -62.33 30.78
N SER A 9 -37.85 -61.05 30.36
CA SER A 9 -37.50 -59.84 31.12
C SER A 9 -36.11 -59.66 31.75
N ALA A 10 -35.38 -58.62 31.32
CA ALA A 10 -34.98 -57.47 32.16
C ALA A 10 -34.10 -56.48 31.37
N LEU A 11 -34.24 -55.19 31.72
CA LEU A 11 -33.51 -54.02 31.21
C LEU A 11 -32.06 -53.96 31.68
N ALA A 12 -31.18 -53.35 30.89
CA ALA A 12 -30.19 -52.37 31.38
C ALA A 12 -29.59 -51.57 30.20
N ALA A 13 -29.65 -50.25 30.31
CA ALA A 13 -29.07 -49.29 29.39
C ALA A 13 -27.54 -49.19 29.56
N ALA A 14 -26.82 -48.90 28.48
CA ALA A 14 -25.46 -48.37 28.55
C ALA A 14 -25.34 -47.20 27.56
N VAL A 15 -25.06 -46.03 28.12
CA VAL A 15 -24.83 -44.75 27.45
C VAL A 15 -23.44 -44.79 26.82
N VAL A 16 -23.33 -44.54 25.52
CA VAL A 16 -22.03 -44.27 24.87
C VAL A 16 -22.06 -42.84 24.36
N ALA A 17 -21.33 -41.96 25.03
CA ALA A 17 -21.12 -40.58 24.61
C ALA A 17 -20.26 -40.58 23.34
N ALA A 18 -20.80 -40.09 22.23
CA ALA A 18 -20.03 -39.85 21.01
C ALA A 18 -19.27 -38.53 21.15
N ALA A 19 -17.95 -38.60 21.36
CA ALA A 19 -17.08 -37.44 21.24
C ALA A 19 -16.87 -37.13 19.76
N ALA A 20 -17.48 -36.06 19.26
CA ALA A 20 -17.22 -35.54 17.92
C ALA A 20 -15.86 -34.84 17.90
N LEU A 21 -14.89 -35.40 17.18
CA LEU A 21 -13.61 -34.77 16.86
C LEU A 21 -13.86 -33.63 15.86
N MET A 22 -13.86 -32.39 16.35
CA MET A 22 -13.86 -31.20 15.51
C MET A 22 -12.46 -31.06 14.86
N VAL A 23 -12.35 -31.44 13.59
CA VAL A 23 -11.15 -31.11 12.79
C VAL A 23 -11.25 -29.63 12.43
N SER A 24 -10.56 -28.79 13.19
CA SER A 24 -10.41 -27.36 12.87
C SER A 24 -9.56 -27.22 11.61
N ALA A 25 -10.19 -26.96 10.47
CA ALA A 25 -9.50 -26.51 9.27
C ALA A 25 -8.98 -25.08 9.50
N ALA A 26 -7.72 -24.95 9.90
CA ALA A 26 -7.05 -23.67 9.91
C ALA A 26 -6.86 -23.22 8.46
N LEU A 27 -7.59 -22.17 8.06
CA LEU A 27 -7.32 -21.44 6.82
C LEU A 27 -5.92 -20.82 6.97
N ALA A 28 -4.92 -21.44 6.38
CA ALA A 28 -3.60 -20.86 6.25
C ALA A 28 -3.71 -19.67 5.29
N THR A 29 -4.00 -18.49 5.83
CA THR A 29 -3.82 -17.23 5.11
C THR A 29 -2.33 -17.06 4.89
N SER A 30 -1.84 -17.42 3.70
CA SER A 30 -0.48 -17.11 3.31
C SER A 30 -0.23 -15.61 3.49
N PRO A 31 0.94 -15.19 4.02
CA PRO A 31 1.27 -13.77 4.04
C PRO A 31 1.14 -13.22 2.62
N PRO A 32 0.66 -11.97 2.44
CA PRO A 32 0.60 -11.36 1.12
C PRO A 32 1.98 -11.45 0.49
N SER A 33 2.06 -12.13 -0.66
CA SER A 33 3.29 -12.27 -1.41
C SER A 33 3.80 -10.86 -1.72
N THR A 34 4.97 -10.54 -1.17
CA THR A 34 5.66 -9.32 -1.57
C THR A 34 6.02 -9.49 -3.05
N PRO A 35 5.70 -8.52 -3.93
CA PRO A 35 6.06 -8.63 -5.33
C PRO A 35 7.54 -8.95 -5.47
N GLU A 36 7.87 -10.04 -6.17
CA GLU A 36 9.23 -10.47 -6.39
C GLU A 36 9.82 -9.62 -7.51
N GLY A 37 10.75 -8.71 -7.17
CA GLY A 37 11.38 -7.78 -8.11
C GLY A 37 11.11 -6.30 -7.81
N PRO A 38 11.58 -5.37 -8.68
CA PRO A 38 11.39 -3.94 -8.49
C PRO A 38 9.89 -3.57 -8.46
N LEU A 39 9.50 -2.72 -7.52
CA LEU A 39 8.13 -2.22 -7.37
C LEU A 39 7.86 -1.13 -8.42
N ASP A 40 7.55 -1.56 -9.64
CA ASP A 40 7.25 -0.70 -10.78
C ASP A 40 5.79 -0.21 -10.73
N ILE A 41 5.60 1.11 -10.68
CA ILE A 41 4.26 1.69 -10.56
C ILE A 41 3.39 1.47 -11.81
N ALA A 42 3.99 1.30 -13.00
CA ALA A 42 3.26 1.02 -14.22
C ALA A 42 2.70 -0.42 -14.19
N GLN A 43 3.45 -1.36 -13.61
CA GLN A 43 2.96 -2.72 -13.36
C GLN A 43 1.83 -2.74 -12.31
N LEU A 44 1.82 -1.77 -11.38
CA LEU A 44 0.71 -1.57 -10.45
C LEU A 44 -0.50 -0.88 -11.10
N GLY A 45 -0.38 -0.35 -12.32
CA GLY A 45 -1.46 0.26 -13.09
C GLY A 45 -1.38 1.78 -13.28
N ALA A 46 -0.28 2.42 -12.85
CA ALA A 46 -0.05 3.83 -13.12
C ALA A 46 0.13 4.09 -14.63
N LYS A 47 -0.39 5.22 -15.12
CA LYS A 47 -0.26 5.62 -16.52
C LYS A 47 0.64 6.84 -16.62
N GLY A 48 1.70 6.73 -17.41
CA GLY A 48 2.64 7.81 -17.70
C GLY A 48 2.12 8.86 -18.69
N ASP A 49 0.83 9.18 -18.65
CA ASP A 49 0.14 10.05 -19.63
C ASP A 49 0.06 11.54 -19.21
N GLY A 50 0.55 11.87 -18.01
CA GLY A 50 0.52 13.21 -17.42
C GLY A 50 -0.87 13.68 -17.00
N LYS A 51 -1.88 12.81 -17.02
CA LYS A 51 -3.30 13.14 -16.78
C LYS A 51 -3.93 12.25 -15.71
N SER A 52 -3.61 10.97 -15.74
CA SER A 52 -4.13 9.97 -14.81
C SER A 52 -3.45 10.10 -13.44
N ASP A 53 -4.26 10.17 -12.38
CA ASP A 53 -3.74 10.23 -11.01
C ASP A 53 -2.99 8.94 -10.64
N SER A 54 -1.69 9.11 -10.40
CA SER A 54 -0.75 8.04 -10.06
C SER A 54 -0.46 7.92 -8.56
N THR A 55 -1.04 8.81 -7.73
CA THR A 55 -0.79 8.90 -6.28
C THR A 55 -0.94 7.55 -5.59
N LYS A 56 -2.06 6.86 -5.85
CA LYS A 56 -2.38 5.58 -5.19
C LYS A 56 -1.36 4.48 -5.49
N PHE A 57 -0.77 4.47 -6.69
CA PHE A 57 0.17 3.43 -7.11
C PHE A 57 1.55 3.68 -6.49
N ILE A 58 1.98 4.95 -6.40
CA ILE A 58 3.21 5.32 -5.70
C ILE A 58 3.10 4.99 -4.21
N LEU A 59 2.00 5.36 -3.56
CA LEU A 59 1.77 5.04 -2.14
C LEU A 59 1.64 3.54 -1.88
N GLN A 60 1.06 2.80 -2.82
CA GLN A 60 1.01 1.34 -2.75
C GLN A 60 2.41 0.72 -2.85
N ALA A 61 3.23 1.16 -3.81
CA ALA A 61 4.62 0.72 -3.92
C ALA A 61 5.41 1.06 -2.64
N TRP A 62 5.26 2.27 -2.11
CA TRP A 62 5.86 2.67 -0.84
C TRP A 62 5.48 1.74 0.32
N LYS A 63 4.19 1.44 0.46
CA LYS A 63 3.69 0.55 1.52
C LYS A 63 4.28 -0.86 1.43
N TYR A 64 4.50 -1.39 0.23
CA TYR A 64 5.15 -2.69 0.05
C TYR A 64 6.63 -2.60 0.38
N ALA A 65 7.34 -1.62 -0.17
CA ALA A 65 8.77 -1.41 0.09
C ALA A 65 9.04 -1.28 1.59
N CYS A 66 8.30 -0.40 2.27
CA CYS A 66 8.52 -0.06 3.68
C CYS A 66 8.33 -1.24 4.64
N LYS A 67 7.46 -2.20 4.30
CA LYS A 67 7.20 -3.40 5.10
C LYS A 67 8.14 -4.57 4.79
N ALA A 68 8.83 -4.52 3.67
CA ALA A 68 9.79 -5.56 3.29
C ALA A 68 11.12 -5.38 4.04
N THR A 69 12.02 -6.34 3.85
CA THR A 69 13.37 -6.34 4.43
C THR A 69 14.42 -6.09 3.35
N GLY A 70 15.64 -5.75 3.77
CA GLY A 70 16.75 -5.49 2.85
C GLY A 70 16.55 -4.20 2.04
N THR A 71 17.20 -4.11 0.88
CA THR A 71 17.07 -2.94 -0.01
C THR A 71 15.93 -3.13 -0.99
N GLN A 72 14.97 -2.21 -0.97
CA GLN A 72 13.78 -2.20 -1.82
C GLN A 72 13.89 -1.09 -2.86
N LYS A 73 13.47 -1.40 -4.09
CA LYS A 73 13.50 -0.46 -5.21
C LYS A 73 12.09 -0.20 -5.72
N ILE A 74 11.65 1.05 -5.67
CA ILE A 74 10.43 1.53 -6.32
C ILE A 74 10.84 2.16 -7.64
N VAL A 75 10.21 1.77 -8.74
CA VAL A 75 10.54 2.27 -10.09
C VAL A 75 9.41 3.18 -10.58
N ILE A 76 9.78 4.40 -10.95
CA ILE A 76 8.96 5.34 -11.72
C ILE A 76 9.54 5.33 -13.13
N PRO A 77 8.98 4.53 -14.06
CA PRO A 77 9.57 4.35 -15.39
C PRO A 77 9.38 5.60 -16.26
N PRO A 78 9.97 5.68 -17.47
CA PRO A 78 9.78 6.81 -18.37
C PRO A 78 8.31 7.12 -18.66
N GLY A 79 7.93 8.39 -18.55
CA GLY A 79 6.56 8.86 -18.71
C GLY A 79 6.26 10.06 -17.79
N ASN A 80 5.06 10.62 -17.89
CA ASN A 80 4.61 11.71 -17.03
C ASN A 80 3.56 11.19 -16.04
N TYR A 81 3.82 11.31 -14.74
CA TYR A 81 2.96 10.75 -13.69
C TYR A 81 2.39 11.88 -12.84
N LEU A 82 1.13 12.22 -13.09
CA LEU A 82 0.41 13.20 -12.28
C LEU A 82 0.16 12.65 -10.88
N THR A 83 0.44 13.42 -9.84
CA THR A 83 0.29 13.00 -8.45
C THR A 83 -0.19 14.15 -7.56
N GLY A 84 -1.05 13.80 -6.60
CA GLY A 84 -1.36 14.60 -5.42
C GLY A 84 -0.32 14.40 -4.32
N ALA A 85 -0.75 14.57 -3.06
CA ALA A 85 0.12 14.45 -1.90
C ALA A 85 0.70 13.03 -1.73
N LEU A 86 2.02 12.95 -1.56
CA LEU A 86 2.79 11.75 -1.32
C LEU A 86 3.36 11.79 0.10
N LEU A 87 2.67 11.14 1.03
CA LEU A 87 3.17 10.89 2.38
C LEU A 87 3.93 9.56 2.41
N LEU A 88 5.25 9.65 2.30
CA LEU A 88 6.20 8.54 2.32
C LEU A 88 6.73 8.35 3.74
N ALA A 89 5.85 7.86 4.62
CA ALA A 89 6.13 7.72 6.05
C ALA A 89 6.59 6.30 6.42
N GLY A 90 7.53 6.25 7.37
CA GLY A 90 7.94 5.04 8.10
C GLY A 90 7.26 4.90 9.47
N PRO A 91 7.83 4.10 10.39
CA PRO A 91 9.13 3.45 10.30
C PRO A 91 9.15 2.34 9.23
N CYS A 92 10.22 2.31 8.42
CA CYS A 92 10.44 1.26 7.44
C CYS A 92 11.48 0.26 7.92
N THR A 93 11.26 -1.01 7.62
CA THR A 93 12.19 -2.11 7.94
C THR A 93 13.28 -2.26 6.88
N SER A 94 13.04 -1.75 5.68
CA SER A 94 13.93 -1.77 4.54
C SER A 94 14.68 -0.45 4.33
N ASP A 95 15.77 -0.54 3.56
CA ASP A 95 16.33 0.62 2.86
C ASP A 95 15.53 0.82 1.57
N ILE A 96 15.11 2.05 1.25
CA ILE A 96 14.25 2.31 0.09
C ILE A 96 14.97 3.22 -0.92
N ILE A 97 15.02 2.75 -2.16
CA ILE A 97 15.49 3.52 -3.31
C ILE A 97 14.31 3.77 -4.25
N ILE A 98 13.97 5.03 -4.48
CA ILE A 98 13.11 5.41 -5.60
C ILE A 98 14.00 5.65 -6.82
N ARG A 99 13.85 4.79 -7.84
CA ARG A 99 14.43 5.00 -9.16
C ARG A 99 13.45 5.81 -10.00
N LEU A 100 13.72 7.10 -10.12
CA LEU A 100 12.95 8.09 -10.85
C LEU A 100 13.52 8.27 -12.27
N ASP A 101 13.00 7.51 -13.23
CA ASP A 101 13.35 7.64 -14.65
C ASP A 101 12.27 8.39 -15.45
N GLY A 102 11.04 8.49 -14.93
CA GLY A 102 9.98 9.37 -15.44
C GLY A 102 9.83 10.67 -14.64
N ASN A 103 8.80 11.45 -14.99
CA ASN A 103 8.53 12.76 -14.39
C ASN A 103 7.37 12.66 -13.41
N LEU A 104 7.53 13.14 -12.18
CA LEU A 104 6.43 13.38 -11.25
C LEU A 104 5.89 14.79 -11.47
N LEU A 105 4.59 14.89 -11.74
CA LEU A 105 3.90 16.15 -11.95
C LEU A 105 2.93 16.42 -10.78
N GLY A 106 3.07 17.55 -10.10
CA GLY A 106 2.16 17.97 -9.04
C GLY A 106 0.82 18.41 -9.63
N THR A 107 -0.28 17.82 -9.18
CA THR A 107 -1.61 18.26 -9.61
C THR A 107 -1.88 19.73 -9.24
N GLY A 108 -2.53 20.46 -10.15
CA GLY A 108 -3.05 21.80 -9.86
C GLY A 108 -4.30 21.78 -8.97
N ASP A 109 -4.93 20.61 -8.75
CA ASP A 109 -6.06 20.50 -7.84
C ASP A 109 -5.59 20.55 -6.37
N LEU A 110 -5.73 21.73 -5.77
CA LEU A 110 -5.32 21.93 -4.39
C LEU A 110 -6.11 21.10 -3.39
N ASN A 111 -7.29 20.58 -3.73
CA ASN A 111 -8.03 19.67 -2.84
C ASN A 111 -7.30 18.34 -2.63
N GLY A 112 -6.39 17.99 -3.54
CA GLY A 112 -5.50 16.84 -3.43
C GLY A 112 -4.41 16.98 -2.36
N TYR A 113 -4.24 18.16 -1.75
CA TYR A 113 -3.24 18.42 -0.72
C TYR A 113 -3.88 18.71 0.64
N LYS A 114 -3.70 17.77 1.57
CA LYS A 114 -3.94 17.98 3.01
C LYS A 114 -2.70 18.49 3.74
N THR A 115 -1.52 18.17 3.22
CA THR A 115 -0.20 18.53 3.74
C THR A 115 0.72 18.92 2.57
N ASN A 116 2.04 18.86 2.75
CA ASN A 116 3.03 19.07 1.71
C ASN A 116 2.80 18.13 0.50
N TRP A 117 3.30 18.52 -0.68
CA TRP A 117 3.17 17.69 -1.86
C TRP A 117 3.93 16.37 -1.72
N ILE A 118 5.21 16.40 -1.34
CA ILE A 118 6.01 15.20 -1.08
C ILE A 118 6.62 15.34 0.31
N GLU A 119 6.35 14.36 1.17
CA GLU A 119 6.79 14.36 2.55
C GLU A 119 7.37 12.98 2.89
N VAL A 120 8.63 12.97 3.31
CA VAL A 120 9.34 11.76 3.72
C VAL A 120 9.61 11.86 5.22
N MET A 121 9.08 10.92 6.00
CA MET A 121 9.13 11.01 7.47
C MET A 121 9.52 9.68 8.10
N HIS A 122 10.38 9.73 9.11
CA HIS A 122 10.77 8.57 9.94
C HIS A 122 11.35 7.40 9.13
N VAL A 123 12.22 7.69 8.15
CA VAL A 123 12.89 6.69 7.32
C VAL A 123 14.40 6.83 7.51
N ASN A 124 15.10 5.72 7.82
CA ASN A 124 16.50 5.77 8.19
C ASN A 124 17.46 5.73 6.98
N ASN A 125 17.10 5.05 5.88
CA ASN A 125 17.93 4.92 4.69
C ASN A 125 17.08 5.05 3.42
N PHE A 126 16.93 6.29 2.96
CA PHE A 126 16.12 6.63 1.80
C PHE A 126 16.96 7.36 0.74
N ALA A 127 16.81 6.97 -0.52
CA ALA A 127 17.44 7.64 -1.65
C ALA A 127 16.47 7.78 -2.84
N ILE A 128 16.62 8.87 -3.58
CA ILE A 128 16.05 9.05 -4.90
C ILE A 128 17.21 9.14 -5.89
N ASN A 129 17.16 8.36 -6.96
CA ASN A 129 18.12 8.43 -8.06
C ASN A 129 17.41 8.26 -9.40
N GLY A 130 18.12 8.44 -10.51
CA GLY A 130 17.57 8.38 -11.86
C GLY A 130 17.68 9.73 -12.57
N HIS A 131 17.09 9.81 -13.75
CA HIS A 131 17.23 10.93 -14.68
C HIS A 131 15.92 11.69 -14.94
N GLY A 132 14.84 11.27 -14.28
CA GLY A 132 13.55 11.92 -14.34
C GLY A 132 13.49 13.21 -13.53
N THR A 133 12.31 13.84 -13.53
CA THR A 133 12.11 15.14 -12.87
C THR A 133 11.01 15.09 -11.80
N ILE A 134 11.10 16.02 -10.85
CA ILE A 134 10.03 16.31 -9.90
C ILE A 134 9.57 17.74 -10.22
N ASP A 135 8.42 17.88 -10.85
CA ASP A 135 7.83 19.14 -11.30
C ASP A 135 6.52 19.43 -10.54
N GLY A 136 6.54 20.43 -9.67
CA GLY A 136 5.37 20.81 -8.87
C GLY A 136 4.29 21.53 -9.66
N GLN A 137 4.54 21.87 -10.93
CA GLN A 137 3.64 22.62 -11.80
C GLN A 137 3.15 23.94 -11.16
N GLY A 138 4.06 24.62 -10.44
CA GLY A 138 3.77 25.83 -9.67
C GLY A 138 2.90 26.90 -10.36
N PRO A 139 3.11 27.22 -11.66
CA PRO A 139 2.26 28.17 -12.37
C PRO A 139 0.76 27.87 -12.35
N LEU A 140 0.35 26.60 -12.20
CA LEU A 140 -1.05 26.21 -12.08
C LEU A 140 -1.70 26.70 -10.79
N VAL A 141 -0.90 26.96 -9.75
CA VAL A 141 -1.38 27.18 -8.38
C VAL A 141 -0.92 28.50 -7.76
N TRP A 142 0.01 29.23 -8.37
CA TRP A 142 0.54 30.50 -7.82
C TRP A 142 -0.53 31.55 -7.51
N SER A 143 -1.59 31.64 -8.32
CA SER A 143 -2.73 32.54 -8.08
C SER A 143 -3.47 32.26 -6.76
N HIS A 144 -3.33 31.05 -6.21
CA HIS A 144 -3.92 30.64 -4.95
C HIS A 144 -3.01 30.94 -3.75
N ASN A 145 -1.79 31.47 -3.97
CA ASN A 145 -0.90 31.84 -2.88
C ASN A 145 -1.36 33.14 -2.19
N GLN A 146 -2.02 32.99 -1.05
CA GLN A 146 -2.45 34.10 -0.20
C GLN A 146 -1.54 34.33 1.02
N CYS A 147 -0.34 33.75 1.08
CA CYS A 147 0.60 33.91 2.21
C CYS A 147 1.03 35.37 2.44
N HIS A 148 0.84 36.26 1.45
CA HIS A 148 1.08 37.71 1.59
C HIS A 148 -0.08 38.46 2.26
N LYS A 149 -1.23 37.81 2.45
CA LYS A 149 -2.47 38.38 3.01
C LYS A 149 -2.93 37.68 4.30
N SER A 150 -2.51 36.44 4.52
CA SER A 150 -2.96 35.60 5.64
C SER A 150 -1.82 34.74 6.18
N TYR A 151 -1.74 34.62 7.50
CA TYR A 151 -0.84 33.68 8.18
C TYR A 151 -1.27 32.21 8.01
N ASN A 152 -2.55 31.96 7.72
CA ASN A 152 -3.07 30.64 7.38
C ASN A 152 -3.03 30.49 5.85
N CYS A 153 -1.87 30.10 5.33
CA CYS A 153 -1.70 29.91 3.90
C CYS A 153 -1.45 28.45 3.54
N LYS A 154 -1.93 28.07 2.36
CA LYS A 154 -1.85 26.70 1.86
C LYS A 154 -0.48 26.48 1.22
N ILE A 155 0.22 25.44 1.66
CA ILE A 155 1.49 25.04 1.03
C ILE A 155 1.18 24.47 -0.35
N LEU A 156 1.84 25.00 -1.37
CA LEU A 156 1.64 24.65 -2.77
C LEU A 156 2.73 23.69 -3.24
N PRO A 157 2.44 22.76 -4.18
CA PRO A 157 3.49 22.02 -4.87
C PRO A 157 4.39 23.02 -5.61
N ASN A 158 5.63 23.18 -5.16
CA ASN A 158 6.59 24.06 -5.80
C ASN A 158 7.95 23.36 -5.94
N ASN A 159 8.56 23.56 -7.08
CA ASN A 159 9.99 23.40 -7.30
C ASN A 159 10.46 24.69 -7.97
N ARG A 160 11.62 25.23 -7.57
CA ARG A 160 12.23 26.31 -8.36
C ARG A 160 12.65 25.70 -9.69
N GLN A 161 12.23 26.33 -10.79
CA GLN A 161 12.85 26.15 -12.09
C GLN A 161 14.24 26.80 -12.09
#